data_AF-A0A426YXY9-F1
#
_entry.id   AF-A0A426YXY9-F1
#
_cell.length_a   1.000
_cell.length_b   1.000
_cell.length_c   1.000
_cell.angle_alpha   90.00
_cell.angle_beta   90.00
_cell.angle_gamma   90.00
#
_symmetry.space_group_name_H-M   'P 1'
#
loop_
_entity.id
_entity.type
_entity.pdbx_description
1 polymer ?
#
loop_
_entity_poly.entity_id
_entity_poly.type
_entity_poly.pdbx_seq_one_letter_code
_entity_poly.pdbx_strand_id
1 'polypeptide(L)' 'MQLIRNICINPEVRVTKENRAAGVLDNYEEGERYAEHGLRKFVRNKSPQIMPSLNNFFSDPISDD' A
#
# COMPACT_ATOMS: atom_id res chain seq x y z
N MET A 1 -30.65 -5.09 13.25
CA MET A 1 -29.47 -4.55 13.97
C MET A 1 -29.34 -5.08 15.41
N GLN A 2 -29.63 -6.38 15.68
CA GLN A 2 -29.56 -6.90 17.05
C GLN A 2 -28.14 -7.31 17.45
N LEU A 3 -27.39 -7.91 16.52
CA LEU A 3 -26.01 -8.32 16.73
C LEU A 3 -25.09 -7.15 17.13
N ILE A 4 -25.21 -6.01 16.43
CA ILE A 4 -24.43 -4.80 16.72
C ILE A 4 -24.74 -4.27 18.14
N ARG A 5 -26.02 -4.24 18.52
CA ARG A 5 -26.43 -3.84 19.88
C ARG A 5 -25.84 -4.77 20.95
N ASN A 6 -25.90 -6.09 20.73
CA ASN A 6 -25.36 -7.06 21.67
C ASN A 6 -23.84 -6.90 21.83
N ILE A 7 -23.10 -6.70 20.74
CA ILE A 7 -21.63 -6.52 20.76
C ILE A 7 -21.22 -5.19 21.39
N CYS A 8 -22.02 -4.13 21.28
CA CYS A 8 -21.66 -2.83 21.85
C CYS A 8 -22.11 -2.66 23.31
N ILE A 9 -23.19 -3.34 23.75
CA ILE A 9 -23.83 -3.09 25.04
C ILE A 9 -23.56 -4.19 26.08
N ASN A 10 -23.40 -5.45 25.66
CA ASN A 10 -23.16 -6.54 26.61
C ASN A 10 -21.73 -6.45 27.19
N PRO A 11 -21.54 -6.31 28.52
CA PRO A 11 -20.22 -6.20 29.14
C PRO A 11 -19.31 -7.41 28.90
N GLU A 12 -19.85 -8.60 28.67
CA GLU A 12 -19.06 -9.83 28.49
C GLU A 12 -18.40 -9.96 27.11
N VAL A 13 -18.93 -9.27 26.10
CA VAL A 13 -18.46 -9.33 24.70
C VAL A 13 -18.28 -7.95 24.07
N ARG A 14 -18.15 -6.92 24.92
CA ARG A 14 -18.12 -5.52 24.49
C ARG A 14 -16.88 -5.22 23.68
N VAL A 15 -17.06 -4.83 22.42
CA VAL A 15 -15.97 -4.33 21.57
C VAL A 15 -16.02 -2.80 21.52
N THR A 16 -15.04 -2.13 22.13
CA THR A 16 -14.83 -0.69 21.97
C THR A 16 -13.85 -0.43 20.81
N LYS A 17 -14.08 0.64 20.03
CA LYS A 17 -13.21 1.06 18.92
C LYS A 17 -12.54 2.40 19.20
N GLU A 18 -12.50 2.80 20.47
CA GLU A 18 -11.94 4.08 20.94
C GLU A 18 -10.50 4.29 20.45
N ASN A 19 -9.71 3.20 20.40
CA ASN A 19 -8.32 3.25 19.92
C ASN A 19 -8.14 3.08 18.41
N ARG A 20 -9.21 3.06 17.60
CA ARG A 20 -9.09 2.88 16.14
C ARG A 20 -8.55 4.12 15.43
N ALA A 21 -8.81 5.30 15.99
CA ALA A 21 -8.26 6.57 15.51
C ALA A 21 -7.02 7.00 16.32
N ALA A 22 -6.69 6.28 17.40
CA ALA A 22 -5.46 6.50 18.13
C ALA A 22 -4.31 6.03 17.23
N GLY A 23 -3.60 6.99 16.62
CA GLY A 23 -2.37 6.69 15.89
C GLY A 23 -1.41 5.97 16.85
N VAL A 24 -0.91 4.81 16.43
CA VAL A 24 0.11 4.09 17.19
C VAL A 24 1.39 4.92 17.09
N LEU A 25 1.79 5.55 18.20
CA LEU A 25 2.89 6.52 18.25
C LEU A 25 4.24 5.92 17.81
N ASP A 26 4.38 4.59 17.92
CA ASP A 26 5.58 3.82 17.57
C ASP A 26 5.41 2.97 16.30
N ASN A 27 4.51 3.34 15.38
CA ASN A 27 4.31 2.59 14.14
C ASN A 27 5.34 2.88 13.04
N TYR A 28 6.55 3.28 13.43
CA TYR A 28 7.60 3.64 12.49
C TYR A 28 8.02 2.46 11.62
N GLU A 29 8.12 1.25 12.19
CA GLU A 29 8.52 0.06 11.44
C GLU A 29 7.49 -0.33 10.37
N GLU A 30 6.19 -0.32 10.68
CA GLU A 30 5.15 -0.63 9.68
C GLU A 30 5.09 0.47 8.60
N GLY A 31 5.15 1.74 9.01
CA GLY A 31 5.19 2.88 8.09
C GLY A 31 6.39 2.83 7.16
N GLU A 32 7.57 2.50 7.69
CA GLU A 32 8.79 2.29 6.92
C GLU A 32 8.61 1.11 5.94
N ARG A 33 8.12 -0.04 6.39
CA ARG A 33 7.92 -1.22 5.52
C ARG A 33 6.92 -0.96 4.37
N TYR A 34 5.89 -0.13 4.59
CA TYR A 34 4.98 0.30 3.52
C TYR A 34 5.60 1.33 2.57
N ALA A 35 6.33 2.32 3.11
CA ALA A 35 6.99 3.35 2.31
C ALA A 35 8.16 2.77 1.49
N GLU A 36 8.91 1.85 2.07
CA GLU A 36 10.12 1.23 1.57
C GLU A 36 9.89 -0.14 0.93
N HIS A 37 8.64 -0.46 0.58
CA HIS A 37 8.29 -1.74 -0.02
C HIS A 37 9.19 -2.06 -1.23
N GLY A 38 9.78 -3.27 -1.27
CA GLY A 38 10.83 -3.63 -2.23
C GLY A 38 10.44 -3.45 -3.69
N LEU A 39 9.20 -3.80 -4.06
CA LEU A 39 8.69 -3.55 -5.41
C LEU A 39 8.62 -2.05 -5.72
N ARG A 40 8.18 -1.22 -4.77
CA ARG A 40 8.09 0.23 -4.92
C ARG A 40 9.47 0.85 -5.10
N LYS A 41 10.47 0.42 -4.32
CA LYS A 41 11.88 0.83 -4.50
C LYS A 41 12.42 0.46 -5.87
N PHE A 42 12.15 -0.77 -6.33
CA PHE A 42 12.60 -1.25 -7.63
C PHE A 42 11.99 -0.47 -8.80
N VAL A 43 10.70 -0.14 -8.72
CA VAL A 43 9.99 0.56 -9.81
C VAL A 43 10.24 2.06 -9.79
N ARG A 44 10.64 2.67 -8.65
CA ARG A 44 10.82 4.13 -8.52
C ARG A 44 11.75 4.77 -9.55
N ASN A 45 12.79 4.05 -9.97
CA ASN A 45 13.79 4.55 -10.93
C ASN A 45 13.52 4.08 -12.38
N LYS A 46 12.39 3.40 -12.61
CA LYS A 46 12.02 2.89 -13.93
C LYS A 46 10.97 3.79 -14.56
N SER A 47 11.12 4.04 -15.87
CA SER A 47 10.07 4.68 -16.64
C SER A 47 8.81 3.79 -16.64
N PRO A 48 7.62 4.35 -16.40
CA PRO A 48 6.37 3.60 -16.46
C PRO A 48 6.11 3.14 -17.89
N GLN A 49 6.46 1.89 -18.19
CA GLN A 49 6.27 1.27 -19.49
C GLN A 49 5.67 -0.12 -19.31
N ILE A 50 4.61 -0.42 -20.07
CA ILE A 50 3.92 -1.71 -20.00
C ILE A 50 4.74 -2.80 -20.72
N MET A 51 5.37 -2.45 -21.86
CA MET A 51 6.23 -3.34 -22.64
C MET A 51 7.48 -2.60 -23.13
N PRO A 52 8.58 -2.62 -22.36
CA PRO A 52 9.80 -1.89 -22.71
C PRO A 52 10.40 -2.30 -24.05
N SER A 53 10.36 -3.60 -24.39
CA SER A 53 10.93 -4.08 -25.66
C SER A 53 10.17 -3.53 -26.88
N LEU A 54 8.85 -3.44 -26.81
CA LEU A 54 8.02 -2.91 -27.88
C LEU A 54 8.16 -1.40 -27.99
N ASN A 55 8.21 -0.70 -26.86
CA ASN A 55 8.46 0.74 -26.85
C ASN A 55 9.82 1.05 -27.48
N ASN A 56 10.90 0.42 -27.04
CA ASN A 56 12.24 0.66 -27.61
C ASN A 56 12.28 0.35 -29.11
N PHE A 57 11.64 -0.74 -29.55
CA PHE A 57 11.56 -1.09 -30.97
C PHE A 57 10.94 -0.01 -31.86
N PHE A 58 9.93 0.73 -31.36
CA PHE A 58 9.27 1.79 -32.13
C PHE A 58 9.81 3.20 -31.85
N SER A 59 10.51 3.40 -30.73
CA SER A 59 10.96 4.72 -30.27
C SER A 59 12.41 5.00 -30.60
N ASP A 60 13.25 3.97 -30.67
CA ASP A 60 14.67 4.13 -30.91
C ASP A 60 14.90 4.44 -32.40
N PRO A 61 15.60 5.55 -32.74
CA PRO A 61 15.92 5.86 -34.12
C PRO A 61 16.89 4.80 -34.66
N ILE A 62 16.64 4.32 -35.88
CA ILE A 62 17.59 3.48 -36.61
C ILE A 62 18.79 4.37 -36.93
N SER A 63 19.88 4.24 -36.17
CA SER A 63 21.16 4.81 -36.56
C SER A 63 21.71 3.96 -37.70
N ASP A 64 21.70 4.52 -38.91
CA ASP A 64 22.36 3.96 -40.09
C ASP A 64 23.89 4.04 -39.90
N ASP A 65 24.49 3.01 -39.30
CA ASP A 65 25.93 2.72 -39.30
C ASP A 65 26.17 1.23 -39.60
#